data_AF-A0A521VM98-F1
#
_entry.id   AF-A0A521VM98-F1
#
_cell.length_a   1.000
_cell.length_b   1.000
_cell.length_c   1.000
_cell.angle_alpha   90.00
_cell.angle_beta   90.00
_cell.angle_gamma   90.00
#
_symmetry.space_group_name_H-M   'P 1'
#
loop_
_entity.id
_entity.type
_entity.pdbx_description
1 polymer ?
#
loop_
_entity_poly.entity_id
_entity_poly.type
_entity_poly.pdbx_seq_one_letter_code
_entity_poly.pdbx_strand_id
1 'polypeptide(L)' 'MTCVLKYASLSIVTPEQAIDHFKTRGALAKACEVTETAVYLWLKQGAIPYDRQCQIQVETNGALLASKEDAESRERAAA' A
#
# COMPACT_ATOMS: atom_id res chain seq x y z
N MET A 1 2.37 -5.40 -28.26
CA MET A 1 2.06 -4.25 -27.38
C MET A 1 1.17 -4.77 -26.28
N THR A 2 1.74 -4.96 -25.09
CA THR A 2 1.06 -5.55 -23.95
C THR A 2 -0.16 -4.71 -23.57
N CYS A 3 -1.31 -5.36 -23.66
CA CYS A 3 -2.61 -4.86 -23.24
C CYS A 3 -2.58 -4.64 -21.71
N VAL A 4 -2.61 -3.38 -21.26
CA VAL A 4 -2.83 -3.07 -19.84
C VAL A 4 -4.35 -2.98 -19.65
N LEU A 5 -4.98 -4.14 -19.41
CA LEU A 5 -6.32 -4.19 -18.82
C LEU A 5 -6.21 -3.56 -17.42
N LYS A 6 -6.81 -2.40 -17.20
CA LYS A 6 -8.23 -2.24 -16.80
C LYS A 6 -8.48 -2.78 -15.40
N TYR A 7 -8.21 -1.92 -14.42
CA TYR A 7 -9.12 -1.77 -13.30
C TYR A 7 -9.36 -0.27 -13.13
N ALA A 8 -10.60 0.15 -13.41
CA ALA A 8 -11.16 1.35 -12.82
C ALA A 8 -11.40 0.97 -11.35
N SER A 9 -10.33 1.01 -10.55
CA SER A 9 -10.24 0.30 -9.29
C SER A 9 -10.84 1.12 -8.17
N LEU A 10 -11.69 0.49 -7.37
CA LEU A 10 -11.91 0.84 -5.98
C LEU A 10 -10.54 1.05 -5.31
N SER A 11 -10.46 2.11 -4.53
CA SER A 11 -9.31 2.79 -3.92
C SER A 11 -8.28 1.90 -3.19
N ILE A 12 -7.53 1.06 -3.90
CA ILE A 12 -6.39 0.32 -3.33
C ILE A 12 -5.21 1.29 -3.21
N VAL A 13 -4.73 1.54 -1.99
CA VAL A 13 -3.53 2.35 -1.77
C VAL A 13 -2.28 1.63 -2.31
N THR A 14 -1.69 2.17 -3.36
CA THR A 14 -0.42 1.64 -3.90
C THR A 14 0.78 2.24 -3.16
N PRO A 15 1.94 1.54 -3.14
CA PRO A 15 3.17 2.09 -2.56
C PRO A 15 3.57 3.44 -3.18
N GLU A 16 3.33 3.60 -4.48
CA GLU A 16 3.62 4.82 -5.24
C GLU A 16 2.70 5.97 -4.82
N GLN A 17 1.40 5.73 -4.73
CA GLN A 17 0.42 6.72 -4.25
C GLN A 17 0.70 7.14 -2.80
N ALA A 18 1.07 6.20 -1.94
CA ALA A 18 1.48 6.51 -0.58
C ALA A 18 2.72 7.44 -0.59
N ILE A 19 3.74 7.13 -1.38
CA ILE A 19 4.94 7.98 -1.46
C ILE A 19 4.61 9.37 -2.01
N ASP A 20 3.73 9.48 -3.00
CA ASP A 20 3.31 10.77 -3.57
C ASP A 20 2.54 11.64 -2.55
N HIS A 21 1.75 11.00 -1.69
CA HIS A 21 1.05 11.68 -0.59
C HIS A 21 2.04 12.19 0.47
N PHE A 22 2.94 11.32 0.94
CA PHE A 22 3.96 11.64 1.95
C PHE A 22 5.19 12.37 1.38
N LYS A 23 5.23 12.63 0.07
CA LYS A 23 6.32 13.25 -0.71
C LYS A 23 7.62 12.46 -0.80
N THR A 24 7.98 11.71 0.23
CA THR A 24 9.23 10.96 0.27
C THR A 24 9.04 9.60 0.94
N ARG A 25 9.89 8.64 0.55
CA ARG A 25 9.96 7.31 1.19
C ARG A 25 10.28 7.42 2.68
N GLY A 26 11.16 8.33 3.07
CA GLY A 26 11.52 8.56 4.46
C GLY A 26 10.38 9.15 5.29
N ALA A 27 9.56 10.03 4.72
CA ALA A 27 8.38 10.55 5.41
C ALA A 27 7.32 9.46 5.61
N LEU A 28 7.05 8.64 4.59
CA LEU A 28 6.17 7.48 4.70
C LEU A 28 6.67 6.48 5.75
N ALA A 29 7.97 6.19 5.74
CA ALA A 29 8.61 5.29 6.70
C ALA A 29 8.47 5.80 8.13
N LYS A 30 8.67 7.11 8.36
CA LYS A 30 8.46 7.76 9.66
C LYS A 30 7.00 7.71 10.12
N ALA A 31 6.05 8.00 9.23
CA ALA A 31 4.63 7.96 9.54
C ALA A 31 4.14 6.55 9.91
N CYS A 32 4.69 5.52 9.25
CA CYS A 32 4.32 4.12 9.51
C CYS A 32 5.20 3.44 10.57
N GLU A 33 6.16 4.15 11.17
CA GLU A 33 7.16 3.60 12.10
C GLU A 33 7.91 2.37 11.55
N VAL A 34 8.26 2.41 10.27
CA VAL A 34 9.02 1.35 9.59
C VAL A 34 10.36 1.87 9.09
N THR A 35 11.23 0.96 8.68
CA THR A 35 12.47 1.33 7.99
C THR A 35 12.18 1.68 6.52
N GLU A 36 13.00 2.57 5.93
CA GLU A 36 12.91 2.88 4.50
C GLU A 36 13.09 1.63 3.62
N THR A 37 13.85 0.63 4.09
CA THR A 37 14.01 -0.66 3.43
C THR A 37 12.69 -1.42 3.33
N ALA A 38 11.83 -1.36 4.35
CA ALA A 38 10.51 -1.99 4.30
C ALA A 38 9.62 -1.34 3.22
N VAL A 39 9.66 0.00 3.14
CA VAL A 39 8.95 0.75 2.08
C VAL A 39 9.47 0.36 0.69
N TYR A 40 10.79 0.18 0.54
CA TYR A 40 11.38 -0.31 -0.71
C TYR A 40 10.93 -1.73 -1.07
N LEU A 41 10.76 -2.62 -0.08
CA LEU A 41 10.22 -3.95 -0.32
C LEU A 41 8.77 -3.91 -0.82
N TRP A 42 7.94 -3.01 -0.29
CA TRP A 42 6.56 -2.83 -0.78
C TRP A 42 6.53 -2.35 -2.22
N LEU A 43 7.41 -1.43 -2.60
CA LEU A 43 7.59 -1.02 -3.99
C LEU A 43 8.00 -2.18 -4.89
N LYS A 44 8.98 -2.98 -4.45
CA LYS A 44 9.46 -4.15 -5.22
C LYS A 44 8.36 -5.21 -5.38
N GLN A 45 7.52 -5.39 -4.38
CA GLN A 45 6.39 -6.32 -4.40
C GLN A 45 5.17 -5.75 -5.15
N GLY A 46 5.11 -4.43 -5.35
CA GLY A 46 3.96 -3.74 -5.94
C GLY A 46 2.74 -3.66 -5.02
N ALA A 47 2.86 -4.07 -3.75
CA ALA A 47 1.76 -4.15 -2.81
C ALA A 47 2.20 -3.79 -1.39
N ILE A 48 1.33 -3.12 -0.66
CA ILE A 48 1.51 -2.81 0.77
C ILE A 48 0.76 -3.88 1.57
N PRO A 49 1.34 -4.45 2.65
CA PRO A 49 0.61 -5.32 3.57
C PRO A 49 -0.64 -4.65 4.14
N TYR A 50 -1.75 -5.40 4.26
CA TYR A 50 -3.03 -4.85 4.73
C TYR A 50 -2.93 -4.09 6.06
N ASP A 51 -2.25 -4.66 7.06
CA ASP A 51 -2.04 -4.00 8.35
C ASP A 51 -1.41 -2.61 8.21
N ARG A 52 -0.49 -2.47 7.24
CA ARG A 52 0.17 -1.20 6.92
C ARG A 52 -0.70 -0.29 6.07
N GLN A 53 -1.52 -0.83 5.19
CA GLN A 53 -2.53 -0.04 4.48
C GLN A 53 -3.51 0.61 5.48
N CYS A 54 -3.97 -0.14 6.49
CA CYS A 54 -4.83 0.39 7.55
C CYS A 54 -4.13 1.49 8.34
N GLN A 55 -2.85 1.31 8.68
CA GLN A 55 -2.09 2.34 9.38
C GLN A 55 -1.93 3.59 8.52
N ILE A 56 -1.61 3.44 7.22
CA ILE A 56 -1.54 4.56 6.28
C ILE A 56 -2.89 5.29 6.19
N GLN A 57 -4.01 4.56 6.18
CA GLN A 57 -5.34 5.17 6.18
C GLN A 57 -5.59 6.02 7.44
N VAL A 58 -5.15 5.55 8.61
CA VAL A 58 -5.24 6.31 9.86
C VAL A 58 -4.35 7.55 9.81
N GLU A 59 -3.08 7.41 9.44
CA GLU A 59 -2.12 8.52 9.36
C GLU A 59 -2.51 9.59 8.32
N THR A 60 -3.20 9.18 7.26
CA THR A 60 -3.70 10.08 6.22
C THR A 60 -5.11 10.61 6.46
N ASN A 61 -5.70 10.33 7.63
CA ASN A 61 -7.08 10.70 7.98
C ASN A 61 -8.10 10.29 6.90
N GLY A 62 -7.91 9.11 6.29
CA GLY A 62 -8.80 8.59 5.25
C GLY A 62 -8.56 9.13 3.84
N ALA A 63 -7.50 9.91 3.59
CA ALA A 63 -7.15 10.34 2.24
C ALA A 63 -6.71 9.17 1.35
N LEU A 64 -6.05 8.15 1.94
CA LEU A 64 -5.75 6.87 1.31
C LEU A 64 -6.56 5.78 1.99
N LEU A 65 -7.22 4.92 1.22
CA LEU A 65 -8.08 3.86 1.74
C LEU A 65 -7.38 2.50 1.65
N ALA A 66 -7.48 1.70 2.71
CA ALA A 66 -7.02 0.32 2.70
C ALA A 66 -8.03 -0.56 1.95
N SER A 67 -7.53 -1.51 1.15
CA SER A 67 -8.39 -2.50 0.50
C SER A 67 -8.37 -3.82 1.26
N LYS A 68 -9.56 -4.28 1.64
CA LYS A 68 -9.74 -5.57 2.32
C LYS A 68 -9.52 -6.76 1.39
N GLU A 69 -9.55 -6.56 0.07
CA GLU A 69 -9.35 -7.61 -0.93
C GLU A 69 -7.92 -8.19 -0.89
N ASP A 70 -6.94 -7.40 -0.46
CA ASP A 70 -5.56 -7.85 -0.24
C ASP A 70 -5.41 -8.77 0.99
N ALA A 71 -6.28 -8.61 1.99
CA ALA A 71 -6.26 -9.42 3.21
C ALA A 71 -6.71 -10.87 2.93
N GLU A 72 -7.78 -11.03 2.14
CA GLU A 72 -8.37 -12.34 1.82
C GLU A 72 -7.42 -13.23 0.99
N SER A 73 -6.51 -12.63 0.22
CA SER A 73 -5.52 -13.33 -0.59
C SER A 73 -4.45 -14.05 0.26
N ARG A 74 -4.20 -13.60 1.50
CA ARG A 74 -3.21 -14.23 2.40
C ARG A 74 -3.83 -15.34 3.25
N GLU A 75 -5.07 -15.18 3.67
CA GLU A 75 -5.82 -16.18 4.43
C GLU A 75 -5.99 -17.48 3.62
N ARG A 76 -6.27 -17.38 2.31
CA ARG A 76 -6.37 -18.55 1.42
C ARG A 76 -5.04 -19.25 1.12
N ALA A 77 -3.90 -18.60 1.36
CA ALA A 77 -2.59 -19.21 1.18
C ALA A 77 -2.09 -19.92 2.46
N ALA A 78 -2.73 -19.64 3.61
CA ALA A 78 -2.39 -20.21 4.90
C ALA A 78 -3.33 -21.35 5.35
N ALA A 79 -4.40 -21.62 4.60
CA ALA A 79 -5.36 -22.71 4.80
C ALA A 79 -5.10 -23.86 3.82
#